data_AF-A0A5P9B5R6-F1
#
_entry.id   AF-A0A5P9B5R6-F1
#
_cell.length_a   1.000
_cell.length_b   1.000
_cell.length_c   1.000
_cell.angle_alpha   90.00
_cell.angle_beta   90.00
_cell.angle_gamma   90.00
#
_symmetry.space_group_name_H-M   'P 1'
#
loop_
_entity.id
_entity.type
_entity.pdbx_description
1 polymer ?
#
loop_
_entity_poly.entity_id
_entity_poly.type
_entity_poly.pdbx_seq_one_letter_code
_entity_poly.pdbx_strand_id
1 'polypeptide(L)'
;MYEGLKHFHLLTVGLSALLLSVRYALMMANSPMLKHPFLQRFPHINDSLLLLSGIGLIFITGFIPFTPAAPWLTEKLTCVMAYIALGFFALKFGKNKLLRTFSFFGALGWLAMAGKIAVTKVPTFFG
;
A
#
# COMPACT_ATOMS: atom_id res chain seq x y z
N MET A 1 -8.30 6.13 21.64
CA MET A 1 -8.87 5.37 20.50
C MET A 1 -8.13 5.68 19.19
N TYR A 2 -7.96 6.96 18.83
CA TYR A 2 -7.24 7.38 17.62
C TYR A 2 -5.81 6.83 17.50
N GLU A 3 -4.94 7.03 18.52
CA GLU A 3 -3.53 6.60 18.43
C GLU A 3 -3.40 5.07 18.28
N GLY A 4 -4.23 4.29 18.97
CA GLY A 4 -4.25 2.82 18.83
C GLY A 4 -4.60 2.39 17.40
N LEU A 5 -5.65 2.97 16.81
CA LEU A 5 -6.04 2.68 15.43
C LEU A 5 -4.98 3.13 14.42
N LYS A 6 -4.33 4.27 14.67
CA LYS A 6 -3.25 4.80 13.84
C LYS A 6 -2.02 3.89 13.87
N HIS A 7 -1.58 3.43 15.04
CA HIS A 7 -0.49 2.46 15.15
C HIS A 7 -0.84 1.13 14.48
N PHE A 8 -2.06 0.65 14.66
CA PHE A 8 -2.55 -0.54 13.96
C PHE A 8 -2.53 -0.37 12.43
N HIS A 9 -3.02 0.76 11.93
CA HIS A 9 -2.98 1.09 10.51
C HIS A 9 -1.53 1.10 9.98
N LEU A 10 -0.60 1.78 10.67
CA LEU A 10 0.80 1.81 10.28
C LEU A 10 1.45 0.42 10.31
N LEU A 11 1.09 -0.43 11.26
CA LEU A 11 1.53 -1.82 11.31
C LEU A 11 1.04 -2.60 10.09
N THR A 12 -0.23 -2.47 9.71
CA THR A 12 -0.76 -3.13 8.50
C THR A 12 -0.10 -2.63 7.22
N VAL A 13 0.28 -1.35 7.16
CA VAL A 13 1.03 -0.75 6.05
C VAL A 13 2.42 -1.39 5.95
N GLY A 14 3.14 -1.46 7.07
CA GLY A 14 4.46 -2.10 7.14
C GLY A 14 4.40 -3.58 6.75
N LEU A 15 3.40 -4.30 7.23
CA LEU A 15 3.17 -5.70 6.86
C LEU A 15 2.87 -5.88 5.37
N SER A 16 2.06 -5.01 4.77
CA SER A 16 1.76 -5.07 3.33
C SER A 16 3.05 -4.90 2.50
N ALA A 17 3.88 -3.92 2.85
CA ALA A 17 5.16 -3.66 2.17
C ALA A 17 6.15 -4.83 2.33
N LEU A 18 6.23 -5.39 3.55
CA LEU A 18 7.10 -6.53 3.84
C LEU A 18 6.64 -7.78 3.07
N LEU A 19 5.34 -8.08 3.07
CA LEU A 19 4.79 -9.22 2.34
C LEU A 19 4.97 -9.07 0.83
N LEU A 20 4.80 -7.86 0.28
CA LEU A 20 5.10 -7.57 -1.12
C LEU A 20 6.58 -7.84 -1.44
N SER A 21 7.48 -7.38 -0.57
CA SER A 21 8.93 -7.55 -0.73
C SER A 21 9.35 -9.02 -0.67
N VAL A 22 8.83 -9.77 0.31
CA VAL A 22 9.08 -11.22 0.42
C VAL A 22 8.58 -11.96 -0.81
N ARG A 23 7.34 -11.68 -1.25
CA ARG A 23 6.75 -12.32 -2.44
C ARG A 23 7.52 -11.96 -3.71
N TYR A 24 7.99 -10.72 -3.82
CA TYR A 24 8.82 -10.27 -4.94
C TYR A 24 10.16 -11.01 -4.95
N ALA A 25 10.85 -11.12 -3.82
CA ALA A 25 12.11 -11.84 -3.71
C ALA A 25 11.95 -13.33 -4.06
N LEU A 26 10.92 -13.99 -3.52
CA LEU A 26 10.60 -15.39 -3.83
C LEU A 26 10.26 -15.59 -5.31
N MET A 27 9.53 -14.64 -5.91
CA MET A 27 9.21 -14.66 -7.33
C MET A 27 10.48 -14.52 -8.19
N MET A 28 11.39 -13.60 -7.84
CA MET A 28 12.65 -13.40 -8.58
C MET A 28 13.57 -14.62 -8.50
N ALA A 29 13.54 -15.33 -7.36
CA ALA A 29 14.24 -16.59 -7.12
C ALA A 29 13.54 -17.82 -7.73
N ASN A 30 12.37 -17.66 -8.37
CA ASN A 30 11.54 -18.76 -8.88
C ASN A 30 11.23 -19.84 -7.80
N SER A 31 11.13 -19.42 -6.54
CA SER A 31 10.98 -20.35 -5.41
C SER A 31 9.57 -20.97 -5.36
N PRO A 32 9.44 -22.29 -5.11
CA PRO A 32 8.14 -22.94 -4.94
C PRO A 32 7.39 -22.42 -3.71
N MET A 33 8.08 -21.80 -2.75
CA MET A 33 7.47 -21.22 -1.55
C MET A 33 6.44 -20.13 -1.86
N LEU A 34 6.49 -19.49 -3.04
CA LEU A 34 5.47 -18.52 -3.46
C LEU A 34 4.06 -19.14 -3.52
N LYS A 35 3.96 -20.47 -3.67
CA LYS A 35 2.69 -21.21 -3.65
C LYS A 35 2.20 -21.54 -2.25
N HIS A 36 2.96 -21.22 -1.21
CA HIS A 36 2.58 -21.50 0.17
C HIS A 36 1.29 -20.74 0.54
N PRO A 37 0.29 -21.39 1.14
CA PRO A 37 -1.04 -20.81 1.37
C PRO A 37 -0.99 -19.53 2.21
N PHE A 38 -0.03 -19.41 3.13
CA PHE A 38 0.20 -18.20 3.91
C PHE A 38 0.50 -16.99 3.00
N LEU A 39 1.45 -17.12 2.07
CA LEU A 39 1.87 -16.03 1.19
C LEU A 39 0.82 -15.67 0.12
N GLN A 40 -0.17 -16.53 -0.08
CA GLN A 40 -1.30 -16.27 -0.96
C GLN A 40 -2.47 -15.62 -0.22
N ARG A 41 -2.85 -16.08 0.97
CA ARG A 41 -4.06 -15.62 1.67
C ARG A 41 -3.80 -14.48 2.65
N PHE A 42 -2.70 -14.52 3.38
CA PHE A 42 -2.41 -13.55 4.44
C PHE A 42 -2.33 -12.11 3.95
N PRO A 43 -1.72 -11.79 2.78
CA PRO A 43 -1.72 -10.43 2.24
C PRO A 43 -3.14 -9.87 2.07
N HIS A 44 -4.10 -10.67 1.57
CA HIS A 44 -5.48 -10.21 1.37
C HIS A 44 -6.20 -9.89 2.69
N ILE A 45 -5.90 -10.63 3.75
CA ILE A 45 -6.44 -10.37 5.09
C ILE A 45 -5.85 -9.07 5.62
N ASN A 46 -4.53 -8.91 5.53
CA ASN A 46 -3.85 -7.68 5.95
C ASN A 46 -4.34 -6.45 5.15
N ASP A 47 -4.51 -6.58 3.84
CA ASP A 47 -4.99 -5.48 2.99
C ASP A 47 -6.43 -5.08 3.34
N SER A 48 -7.29 -6.05 3.70
CA SER A 48 -8.63 -5.76 4.22
C SER A 48 -8.56 -4.99 5.54
N LEU A 49 -7.68 -5.39 6.46
CA LEU A 49 -7.47 -4.68 7.73
C LEU A 49 -6.89 -3.27 7.53
N LEU A 50 -5.99 -3.11 6.56
CA LEU A 50 -5.41 -1.82 6.18
C LEU A 50 -6.47 -0.86 5.66
N LEU A 51 -7.37 -1.33 4.79
CA LEU A 51 -8.47 -0.53 4.26
C LEU A 51 -9.49 -0.19 5.34
N LEU A 52 -9.91 -1.17 6.15
CA LEU A 52 -10.86 -0.96 7.25
C LEU A 52 -10.30 0.02 8.29
N SER A 53 -9.03 -0.08 8.65
CA SER A 53 -8.39 0.86 9.59
C SER A 53 -8.26 2.26 9.00
N GLY A 54 -8.00 2.38 7.69
CA GLY A 54 -8.01 3.66 6.97
C GLY A 54 -9.38 4.33 6.98
N ILE A 55 -10.44 3.56 6.74
CA ILE A 55 -11.83 4.04 6.82
C ILE A 55 -12.17 4.46 8.26
N GLY A 56 -11.77 3.68 9.26
CA GLY A 56 -11.94 4.05 10.66
C GLY A 56 -11.24 5.37 11.02
N LEU A 57 -10.04 5.61 10.49
CA LEU A 57 -9.34 6.88 10.67
C LEU A 57 -10.06 8.05 10.01
N ILE A 58 -10.68 7.85 8.83
CA ILE A 58 -11.54 8.85 8.18
C ILE A 58 -12.71 9.23 9.09
N PHE A 59 -13.43 8.26 9.65
CA PHE A 59 -14.54 8.53 10.55
C PHE A 59 -14.12 9.27 11.82
N ILE A 60 -12.97 8.93 12.41
CA ILE A 60 -12.49 9.57 13.64
C ILE A 60 -11.99 11.00 13.37
N THR A 61 -11.34 11.23 12.23
CA THR A 61 -10.73 12.54 11.91
C THR A 61 -11.69 13.50 11.20
N GLY A 62 -12.77 12.99 10.59
CA GLY A 62 -13.72 13.78 9.81
C GLY A 62 -13.21 14.23 8.44
N PHE A 63 -12.01 13.81 8.02
CA PHE A 63 -11.50 14.15 6.68
C PHE A 63 -12.22 13.35 5.60
N ILE A 64 -12.96 14.04 4.73
CA ILE A 64 -13.70 13.40 3.63
C ILE A 64 -12.83 13.41 2.37
N PRO A 65 -12.45 12.25 1.81
CA PRO A 65 -11.71 12.19 0.56
C PRO A 65 -12.55 12.69 -0.61
N PHE A 66 -11.91 13.05 -1.71
CA PHE A 66 -12.56 13.60 -2.92
C PHE A 66 -13.29 14.93 -2.70
N THR A 67 -12.92 15.67 -1.64
CA THR A 67 -13.43 17.02 -1.37
C THR A 67 -12.30 18.05 -1.40
N PRO A 68 -12.59 19.32 -1.73
CA PRO A 68 -11.61 20.41 -1.66
C PRO A 68 -11.07 20.67 -0.25
N ALA A 69 -11.74 20.19 0.80
CA ALA A 69 -11.31 20.35 2.19
C ALA A 69 -10.15 19.41 2.58
N ALA A 70 -9.97 18.29 1.85
CA ALA A 70 -8.92 17.32 2.13
C ALA A 70 -8.27 16.75 0.85
N PRO A 71 -7.70 17.59 -0.04
CA PRO A 71 -7.08 17.15 -1.29
C PRO A 71 -5.91 16.18 -1.05
N TRP A 72 -5.17 16.37 0.06
CA TRP A 72 -4.08 15.48 0.47
C TRP A 72 -4.57 14.04 0.73
N LEU A 73 -5.80 13.86 1.20
CA LEU A 73 -6.35 12.51 1.48
C LEU A 73 -6.70 11.80 0.17
N THR A 74 -7.24 12.55 -0.80
CA THR A 74 -7.46 12.06 -2.17
C THR A 74 -6.14 11.63 -2.81
N GLU A 75 -5.09 12.45 -2.69
CA GLU A 75 -3.77 12.12 -3.23
C GLU A 75 -3.17 10.88 -2.55
N LYS A 76 -3.33 10.77 -1.22
CA LYS A 76 -2.90 9.59 -0.47
C LYS A 76 -3.60 8.32 -0.98
N LEU A 77 -4.92 8.38 -1.22
CA LEU A 77 -5.68 7.25 -1.78
C LEU A 77 -5.18 6.88 -3.18
N THR A 78 -4.93 7.87 -4.04
CA THR A 78 -4.35 7.64 -5.37
C THR A 78 -2.99 6.96 -5.29
N CYS A 79 -2.12 7.37 -4.36
CA CYS A 79 -0.83 6.71 -4.13
C CYS A 79 -1.00 5.24 -3.70
N VAL A 80 -1.97 4.95 -2.82
CA VAL A 80 -2.27 3.57 -2.40
C VAL A 80 -2.79 2.73 -3.56
N MET A 81 -3.65 3.29 -4.41
CA MET A 81 -4.13 2.61 -5.62
C MET A 81 -2.98 2.29 -6.58
N ALA A 82 -2.06 3.25 -6.79
CA ALA A 82 -0.86 3.05 -7.60
C ALA A 82 0.06 1.97 -7.01
N TYR A 83 0.27 1.97 -5.69
CA TYR A 83 1.01 0.93 -4.98
C TYR A 83 0.42 -0.46 -5.21
N ILE A 84 -0.90 -0.62 -5.08
CA ILE A 84 -1.59 -1.91 -5.28
C ILE A 84 -1.44 -2.36 -6.74
N ALA A 85 -1.72 -1.47 -7.71
CA ALA A 85 -1.62 -1.77 -9.13
C ALA A 85 -0.21 -2.23 -9.52
N LEU A 86 0.81 -1.49 -9.09
CA LEU A 86 2.21 -1.84 -9.36
C LEU A 86 2.65 -3.12 -8.64
N GLY A 87 2.12 -3.39 -7.45
CA GLY A 87 2.31 -4.68 -6.77
C GLY A 87 1.78 -5.86 -7.60
N PHE A 88 0.60 -5.72 -8.21
CA PHE A 88 0.07 -6.72 -9.14
C PHE A 88 0.94 -6.87 -10.39
N PHE A 89 1.46 -5.77 -10.95
CA PHE A 89 2.39 -5.84 -12.07
C PHE A 89 3.71 -6.52 -11.69
N ALA A 90 4.26 -6.22 -10.52
CA ALA A 90 5.49 -6.82 -10.02
C ALA A 90 5.38 -8.34 -9.86
N LEU A 91 4.23 -8.83 -9.37
CA LEU A 91 4.05 -10.24 -9.02
C LEU A 91 3.40 -11.09 -10.13
N LYS A 92 2.38 -10.57 -10.82
CA LYS A 92 1.52 -11.36 -11.72
C LYS A 92 1.68 -11.01 -13.19
N PHE A 93 1.70 -9.72 -13.55
CA PHE A 93 1.61 -9.29 -14.95
C PHE A 93 2.95 -8.96 -15.62
N GLY A 94 4.04 -8.84 -14.86
CA GLY A 94 5.35 -8.55 -15.42
C GLY A 94 5.83 -9.69 -16.33
N LYS A 95 5.92 -9.41 -17.64
CA LYS A 95 6.40 -10.38 -18.63
C LYS A 95 7.89 -10.69 -18.46
N ASN A 96 8.68 -9.66 -18.08
CA ASN A 96 10.13 -9.74 -17.94
C ASN A 96 10.58 -9.35 -16.53
N LYS A 97 11.71 -9.89 -16.06
CA LYS A 97 12.28 -9.57 -14.73
C LYS A 97 12.53 -8.06 -14.54
N LEU A 98 13.00 -7.36 -15.57
CA LEU A 98 13.19 -5.90 -15.53
C LEU A 98 11.90 -5.13 -15.18
N LEU A 99 10.81 -5.41 -15.89
CA LEU A 99 9.53 -4.73 -15.65
C LEU A 99 9.00 -5.02 -14.24
N ARG A 100 9.23 -6.23 -13.73
CA ARG A 100 8.87 -6.62 -12.36
C ARG A 100 9.65 -5.80 -11.34
N THR A 101 10.96 -5.64 -11.54
CA THR A 101 11.83 -4.81 -10.69
C THR A 101 11.40 -3.35 -10.69
N PHE A 102 11.16 -2.76 -11.86
CA PHE A 102 10.66 -1.38 -11.95
C PHE A 102 9.29 -1.21 -11.28
N SER A 103 8.38 -2.18 -11.47
CA SER A 103 7.07 -2.13 -10.83
C SER A 103 7.18 -2.26 -9.31
N PHE A 104 8.09 -3.10 -8.81
CA PHE A 104 8.33 -3.25 -7.38
C PHE A 104 8.87 -1.97 -6.74
N PHE A 105 9.94 -1.39 -7.29
CA PHE A 105 10.49 -0.13 -6.78
C PHE A 105 9.52 1.04 -6.97
N GLY A 106 8.77 1.05 -8.08
CA GLY A 106 7.69 2.01 -8.29
C GLY A 106 6.62 1.91 -7.20
N ALA A 107 6.17 0.70 -6.86
CA ALA A 107 5.22 0.48 -5.77
C ALA A 107 5.76 1.04 -4.44
N LEU A 108 7.01 0.73 -4.08
CA LEU A 108 7.64 1.27 -2.86
C LEU A 108 7.74 2.80 -2.89
N GLY A 109 8.02 3.39 -4.06
CA GLY A 109 8.03 4.85 -4.25
C GLY A 109 6.67 5.48 -3.97
N TRP A 110 5.59 4.91 -4.51
CA TRP A 110 4.23 5.37 -4.23
C TRP A 110 3.83 5.20 -2.77
N LEU A 111 4.28 4.12 -2.13
CA LEU A 111 4.06 3.91 -0.70
C LEU A 111 4.79 4.96 0.16
N ALA A 112 6.05 5.25 -0.17
CA ALA A 112 6.82 6.29 0.50
C ALA A 112 6.16 7.66 0.32
N MET A 113 5.65 7.95 -0.88
CA MET A 113 4.89 9.16 -1.16
C MET A 113 3.60 9.26 -0.33
N ALA A 114 2.83 8.17 -0.26
CA ALA A 114 1.65 8.09 0.60
C ALA A 114 1.99 8.35 2.08
N GLY A 115 3.13 7.82 2.55
CA GLY A 115 3.66 8.06 3.89
C GLY A 115 4.03 9.52 4.13
N LYS A 116 4.74 10.15 3.18
CA LYS A 116 5.07 11.58 3.23
C LYS A 116 3.80 12.43 3.33
N ILE A 117 2.84 12.22 2.43
CA ILE A 117 1.56 12.95 2.43
C ILE A 117 0.80 12.75 3.74
N ALA A 118 0.84 11.55 4.32
CA ALA A 118 0.19 11.28 5.62
C ALA A 118 0.80 12.09 6.77
N VAL A 119 2.11 12.37 6.74
CA VAL A 119 2.80 13.18 7.76
C VAL A 119 2.57 14.66 7.51
N THR A 120 2.82 15.14 6.28
CA THR A 120 2.75 16.56 5.93
C THR A 120 1.31 17.07 5.85
N LYS A 121 0.37 16.23 5.44
CA LYS A 121 -1.03 16.60 5.10
C LYS A 121 -1.11 17.73 4.07
N VAL A 122 -0.08 17.86 3.23
CA VAL A 122 -0.01 18.82 2.13
C VAL A 122 -0.14 18.05 0.82
N PRO A 123 -1.08 18.41 -0.08
CA PRO A 123 -1.13 17.81 -1.41
C PRO A 123 0.11 18.23 -2.21
N THR A 124 0.65 17.31 -2.99
CA THR A 124 1.83 17.57 -3.82
C THR A 124 1.45 17.79 -5.28
N PHE A 125 0.34 17.20 -5.73
CA PHE A 125 -0.12 17.26 -7.11
C PHE A 125 -1.50 17.89 -7.25
N PHE A 126 -2.39 17.72 -6.27
CA PHE A 126 -3.76 18.25 -6.28
C PHE A 126 -3.90 19.56 -5.49
N GLY A 127 -2.86 20.40 -5.52
CA GLY A 127 -2.79 21.69 -4.81
C GLY A 127 -3.47 22.84 -5.54
#